data_AF-A0A1Q7AU42-F1
#
_entry.id   AF-A0A1Q7AU42-F1
#
_cell.length_a   1.000
_cell.length_b   1.000
_cell.length_c   1.000
_cell.angle_alpha   90.00
_cell.angle_beta   90.00
_cell.angle_gamma   90.00
#
_symmetry.space_group_name_H-M   'P 1'
#
loop_
_entity.id
_entity.type
_entity.pdbx_description
1 polymer ?
#
loop_
_entity_poly.entity_id
_entity_poly.type
_entity_poly.pdbx_seq_one_letter_code
_entity_poly.pdbx_strand_id
1 'polypeptide(L)'
;MAQAGVSRRTPFPWWRLATVAVLVAATALSGGPAAAAPAHRPPTSGQPDFGPNVKIFDPTMPTGEIQATVDAIAAQQVDNEMGTQRYALLFKPGTYGTPDHPLVFQVGYYTEVAGLGIAPTDVTINGHVDVYNRCLTPTNCIALVNFWRSLANLTINVTGLDGCRASGDFWAVSQAAPMRRVNVTGGNLTFMDYCTAGPQYASGGFLADSVAGSIVNGSQQQFLVRNSSIGSWSNAVWNQVRVFVPAAARNSAGPTWQHGPTPGRSIPLSDFFVARPSDSVATINSQLARGKNLILTPGVYDVDRSIMVRRPGTIVLGQGVATLTAVRGSVPLRVADVPGVDIAGVMIDAGPVNSPVLLQVGSRHGHGHGAANPADPTVLHDVYFRIGGPHVGKATVSLEVNSDDVLLDHIWAWRADHGVPGSVGWDVNTAGTGVVVNGDDVTATGLFVEHYQRYNVSWTGERGETIFFQNELPYDPPNQAAWRHDGVLGWAAYKVADRVRTHQLWGAGSYVFTNVDPTIHATHGFEVPVTPGVTLHDLLTVNLSAGTIDHVVNDTGAPVTTAAVGVPSYVVSYP
;
A
#
# COMPACT_ATOMS: atom_id res chain seq x y z
N MET A 1 33.29 -44.24 61.07
CA MET A 1 34.71 -44.19 60.65
C MET A 1 35.16 -45.61 60.35
N ALA A 2 35.65 -45.88 59.14
CA ALA A 2 36.40 -47.10 58.82
C ALA A 2 37.38 -46.79 57.67
N GLN A 3 38.67 -46.88 58.00
CA GLN A 3 39.76 -47.52 57.26
C GLN A 3 39.69 -47.47 55.71
N ALA A 4 40.57 -46.70 55.03
CA ALA A 4 42.03 -46.90 54.82
C ALA A 4 42.32 -47.80 53.60
N GLY A 5 43.37 -47.55 52.80
CA GLY A 5 44.38 -46.48 52.78
C GLY A 5 45.60 -46.89 51.93
N VAL A 6 46.63 -46.03 51.80
CA VAL A 6 48.07 -46.39 51.64
C VAL A 6 48.43 -47.35 50.45
N SER A 7 49.25 -47.06 49.43
CA SER A 7 50.46 -46.20 49.40
C SER A 7 51.06 -46.00 47.98
N ARG A 8 51.61 -44.79 47.74
CA ARG A 8 52.90 -44.46 47.06
C ARG A 8 53.28 -44.95 45.63
N ARG A 9 53.93 -43.99 44.95
CA ARG A 9 55.07 -44.05 43.98
C ARG A 9 54.80 -43.97 42.46
N THR A 10 55.63 -43.12 41.86
CA THR A 10 55.84 -42.67 40.47
C THR A 10 56.78 -43.63 39.68
N PRO A 11 57.04 -43.48 38.36
CA PRO A 11 56.76 -42.34 37.45
C PRO A 11 56.20 -42.70 36.03
N PHE A 12 56.16 -41.68 35.15
CA PHE A 12 56.12 -41.64 33.67
C PHE A 12 56.66 -42.85 32.86
N PRO A 13 56.36 -43.01 31.53
CA PRO A 13 55.34 -42.32 30.67
C PRO A 13 54.60 -43.26 29.64
N TRP A 14 53.91 -42.63 28.65
CA TRP A 14 53.68 -43.10 27.25
C TRP A 14 52.62 -44.19 26.92
N TRP A 15 51.54 -43.81 26.19
CA TRP A 15 51.18 -44.23 24.79
C TRP A 15 49.66 -44.19 24.43
N ARG A 16 49.42 -43.70 23.21
CA ARG A 16 48.36 -44.01 22.21
C ARG A 16 46.85 -43.83 22.53
N LEU A 17 46.21 -43.07 21.64
CA LEU A 17 44.76 -43.09 21.36
C LEU A 17 44.31 -44.46 20.82
N ALA A 18 43.06 -44.84 21.09
CA ALA A 18 42.37 -45.95 20.43
C ALA A 18 41.09 -45.45 19.75
N THR A 19 41.02 -45.61 18.43
CA THR A 19 39.85 -45.22 17.62
C THR A 19 38.80 -46.34 17.65
N VAL A 20 37.54 -46.00 17.96
CA VAL A 20 36.40 -46.91 17.75
C VAL A 20 35.66 -46.45 16.49
N ALA A 21 35.57 -47.31 15.49
CA ALA A 21 34.82 -47.04 14.27
C ALA A 21 33.37 -47.49 14.41
N VAL A 22 32.43 -46.63 14.00
CA VAL A 22 31.02 -46.97 13.83
C VAL A 22 30.73 -47.00 12.33
N LEU A 23 30.23 -48.12 11.81
CA LEU A 23 29.83 -48.22 10.42
C LEU A 23 28.52 -47.45 10.19
N VAL A 24 28.51 -46.57 9.20
CA VAL A 24 27.28 -46.00 8.63
C VAL A 24 26.80 -46.93 7.51
N ALA A 25 25.64 -47.55 7.68
CA ALA A 25 24.99 -48.30 6.61
C ALA A 25 24.23 -47.33 5.69
N ALA A 26 24.72 -47.13 4.48
CA ALA A 26 24.09 -46.24 3.50
C ALA A 26 22.92 -46.94 2.79
N THR A 27 21.69 -46.60 3.15
CA THR A 27 20.48 -46.97 2.39
C THR A 27 20.31 -46.03 1.20
N ALA A 28 20.56 -46.54 -0.01
CA ALA A 28 20.40 -45.79 -1.24
C ALA A 28 18.91 -45.57 -1.57
N LEU A 29 18.36 -44.42 -1.15
CA LEU A 29 17.08 -43.93 -1.65
C LEU A 29 17.25 -43.47 -3.10
N SER A 30 16.64 -44.20 -4.03
CA SER A 30 16.59 -43.84 -5.45
C SER A 30 15.73 -42.60 -5.64
N GLY A 31 16.35 -41.43 -5.74
CA GLY A 31 15.66 -40.20 -6.09
C GLY A 31 15.03 -40.30 -7.47
N GLY A 32 13.70 -40.22 -7.53
CA GLY A 32 12.99 -39.99 -8.79
C GLY A 32 13.39 -38.63 -9.38
N PRO A 33 13.28 -38.43 -10.71
CA PRO A 33 13.62 -37.16 -11.32
C PRO A 33 12.74 -36.05 -10.73
N ALA A 34 13.36 -34.96 -10.29
CA ALA A 34 12.63 -33.76 -9.89
C ALA A 34 11.78 -33.28 -11.07
N ALA A 35 10.49 -33.04 -10.84
CA ALA A 35 9.61 -32.51 -11.88
C ALA A 35 10.13 -31.13 -12.30
N ALA A 36 10.59 -31.03 -13.55
CA ALA A 36 11.04 -29.75 -14.10
C ALA A 36 9.86 -28.78 -14.13
N ALA A 37 10.10 -27.53 -13.69
CA ALA A 37 9.09 -26.48 -13.79
C ALA A 37 8.61 -26.36 -15.24
N PRO A 38 7.30 -26.19 -15.48
CA PRO A 38 6.75 -26.18 -16.84
C PRO A 38 7.40 -25.06 -17.66
N ALA A 39 8.03 -25.43 -18.77
CA ALA A 39 8.75 -24.50 -19.61
C ALA A 39 7.80 -23.40 -20.12
N HIS A 40 8.19 -22.13 -19.89
CA HIS A 40 7.44 -20.97 -20.35
C HIS A 40 7.28 -21.04 -21.87
N ARG A 41 6.04 -21.28 -22.35
CA ARG A 41 5.73 -21.33 -23.78
C ARG A 41 5.98 -19.93 -24.36
N PRO A 42 6.75 -19.79 -25.46
CA PRO A 42 6.90 -18.51 -26.12
C PRO A 42 5.54 -18.01 -26.60
N PRO A 43 5.27 -16.70 -26.54
CA PRO A 43 3.96 -16.14 -26.88
C PRO A 43 3.61 -16.38 -28.35
N THR A 44 2.31 -16.52 -28.63
CA THR A 44 1.82 -16.48 -30.01
C THR A 44 2.07 -15.10 -30.62
N SER A 45 2.38 -15.08 -31.92
CA SER A 45 2.84 -13.89 -32.63
C SER A 45 1.85 -12.72 -32.53
N GLY A 46 2.18 -11.73 -31.69
CA GLY A 46 1.40 -10.50 -31.51
C GLY A 46 1.07 -10.15 -30.05
N GLN A 47 1.20 -11.07 -29.09
CA GLN A 47 1.02 -10.74 -27.67
C GLN A 47 2.35 -10.33 -27.01
N PRO A 48 2.38 -9.25 -26.20
CA PRO A 48 3.55 -8.90 -25.40
C PRO A 48 3.88 -10.00 -24.37
N ASP A 49 5.17 -10.27 -24.18
CA ASP A 49 5.65 -11.06 -23.04
C ASP A 49 5.76 -10.16 -21.80
N PHE A 50 4.88 -10.40 -20.82
CA PHE A 50 4.83 -9.68 -19.54
C PHE A 50 5.79 -10.24 -18.48
N GLY A 51 6.57 -11.27 -18.81
CA GLY A 51 7.53 -11.91 -17.90
C GLY A 51 6.90 -12.96 -16.97
N PRO A 52 7.73 -13.71 -16.22
CA PRO A 52 7.30 -14.89 -15.47
C PRO A 52 6.40 -14.61 -14.26
N ASN A 53 6.37 -13.36 -13.79
CA ASN A 53 5.63 -12.92 -12.60
C ASN A 53 4.15 -12.59 -12.91
N VAL A 54 3.79 -12.44 -14.18
CA VAL A 54 2.41 -12.23 -14.62
C VAL A 54 1.82 -13.57 -15.05
N LYS A 55 0.80 -14.04 -14.33
CA LYS A 55 0.03 -15.24 -14.67
C LYS A 55 -1.23 -14.81 -15.40
N ILE A 56 -1.42 -15.25 -16.65
CA ILE A 56 -2.61 -14.92 -17.45
C ILE A 56 -3.44 -16.17 -17.63
N PHE A 57 -4.50 -16.29 -16.83
CA PHE A 57 -5.46 -17.39 -16.88
C PHE A 57 -6.52 -17.15 -17.96
N ASP A 58 -7.05 -18.21 -18.56
CA ASP A 58 -8.20 -18.15 -19.46
C ASP A 58 -9.21 -19.26 -19.15
N PRO A 59 -10.50 -19.09 -19.48
CA PRO A 59 -11.56 -19.99 -19.03
C PRO A 59 -11.52 -21.38 -19.68
N THR A 60 -10.51 -21.70 -20.50
CA THR A 60 -10.27 -23.07 -21.00
C THR A 60 -9.23 -23.83 -20.17
N MET A 61 -8.53 -23.15 -19.25
CA MET A 61 -7.63 -23.79 -18.29
C MET A 61 -8.41 -24.55 -17.21
N PRO A 62 -8.03 -25.79 -16.84
CA PRO A 62 -8.71 -26.52 -15.77
C PRO A 62 -8.63 -25.79 -14.43
N THR A 63 -9.74 -25.71 -13.68
CA THR A 63 -9.78 -25.02 -12.37
C THR A 63 -8.68 -25.50 -11.43
N GLY A 64 -8.37 -26.80 -11.40
CA GLY A 64 -7.30 -27.37 -10.57
C GLY A 64 -5.88 -26.89 -10.92
N GLU A 65 -5.60 -26.55 -12.18
CA GLU A 65 -4.31 -25.97 -12.58
C GLU A 65 -4.20 -24.49 -12.18
N ILE A 66 -5.31 -23.75 -12.27
CA ILE A 66 -5.41 -22.37 -11.77
C ILE A 66 -5.23 -22.36 -10.24
N GLN A 67 -6.01 -23.17 -9.53
CA GLN A 67 -5.99 -23.37 -8.08
C GLN A 67 -4.57 -23.67 -7.58
N ALA A 68 -3.91 -24.70 -8.13
CA ALA A 68 -2.53 -25.04 -7.77
C ALA A 68 -1.52 -23.91 -8.06
N THR A 69 -1.76 -23.07 -9.07
CA THR A 69 -0.91 -21.90 -9.38
C THR A 69 -1.10 -20.77 -8.37
N VAL A 70 -2.34 -20.46 -7.99
CA VAL A 70 -2.64 -19.39 -7.03
C VAL A 70 -2.28 -19.80 -5.60
N ASP A 71 -2.50 -21.06 -5.22
CA ASP A 71 -2.10 -21.60 -3.91
C ASP A 71 -0.58 -21.59 -3.71
N ALA A 72 0.20 -21.94 -4.75
CA ALA A 72 1.66 -21.88 -4.68
C ALA A 72 2.18 -20.44 -4.49
N ILE A 73 1.49 -19.45 -5.07
CA ILE A 73 1.82 -18.03 -4.90
C ILE A 73 1.36 -17.54 -3.52
N ALA A 74 0.17 -17.92 -3.05
CA ALA A 74 -0.32 -17.61 -1.72
C ALA A 74 0.60 -18.17 -0.61
N ALA A 75 0.98 -19.45 -0.71
CA ALA A 75 1.89 -20.11 0.22
C ALA A 75 3.29 -19.47 0.26
N GLN A 76 3.73 -18.84 -0.83
CA GLN A 76 4.95 -18.03 -0.84
C GLN A 76 4.73 -16.63 -0.24
N GLN A 77 3.58 -16.00 -0.52
CA GLN A 77 3.40 -14.55 -0.34
C GLN A 77 2.62 -14.13 0.92
N VAL A 78 1.88 -15.01 1.60
CA VAL A 78 1.06 -14.63 2.78
C VAL A 78 1.89 -14.02 3.91
N ASP A 79 3.12 -14.50 4.13
CA ASP A 79 4.04 -13.99 5.17
C ASP A 79 5.21 -13.16 4.62
N ASN A 80 5.30 -12.95 3.30
CA ASN A 80 6.48 -12.39 2.62
C ASN A 80 6.53 -10.86 2.60
N GLU A 81 6.25 -10.24 3.73
CA GLU A 81 6.09 -8.79 3.93
C GLU A 81 7.29 -7.96 3.46
N MET A 82 8.51 -8.38 3.80
CA MET A 82 9.74 -7.69 3.39
C MET A 82 10.41 -8.33 2.17
N GLY A 83 9.64 -9.12 1.41
CA GLY A 83 10.08 -9.82 0.20
C GLY A 83 10.25 -8.95 -1.04
N THR A 84 11.12 -9.39 -1.95
CA THR A 84 11.35 -8.79 -3.27
C THR A 84 10.46 -9.37 -4.36
N GLN A 85 9.77 -10.49 -4.09
CA GLN A 85 8.90 -11.18 -5.03
C GLN A 85 7.56 -10.43 -5.18
N ARG A 86 7.05 -10.41 -6.41
CA ARG A 86 5.93 -9.59 -6.88
C ARG A 86 5.15 -10.41 -7.91
N TYR A 87 3.82 -10.40 -7.88
CA TYR A 87 2.98 -11.19 -8.79
C TYR A 87 1.75 -10.41 -9.28
N ALA A 88 1.30 -10.73 -10.49
CA ALA A 88 -0.01 -10.32 -11.00
C ALA A 88 -0.77 -11.53 -11.54
N LEU A 89 -2.00 -11.72 -11.09
CA LEU A 89 -2.90 -12.83 -11.39
C LEU A 89 -4.05 -12.31 -12.26
N LEU A 90 -3.91 -12.46 -13.58
CA LEU A 90 -4.76 -11.82 -14.58
C LEU A 90 -5.72 -12.83 -15.23
N PHE A 91 -7.03 -12.55 -15.17
CA PHE A 91 -8.09 -13.44 -15.65
C PHE A 91 -8.74 -12.88 -16.93
N LYS A 92 -8.68 -13.61 -18.05
CA LYS A 92 -9.38 -13.24 -19.30
C LYS A 92 -10.91 -13.29 -19.11
N PRO A 93 -11.70 -12.58 -19.93
CA PRO A 93 -13.17 -12.68 -19.92
C PRO A 93 -13.66 -14.13 -19.98
N GLY A 94 -14.61 -14.48 -19.11
CA GLY A 94 -15.10 -15.84 -18.90
C GLY A 94 -15.48 -16.14 -17.45
N THR A 95 -15.79 -17.41 -17.19
CA THR A 95 -16.19 -17.91 -15.86
C THR A 95 -15.19 -18.94 -15.37
N TYR A 96 -14.83 -18.86 -14.10
CA TYR A 96 -13.83 -19.69 -13.43
C TYR A 96 -14.44 -20.35 -12.19
N GLY A 97 -14.14 -21.64 -11.97
CA GLY A 97 -14.80 -22.44 -10.94
C GLY A 97 -16.24 -22.84 -11.28
N THR A 98 -16.71 -23.92 -10.67
CA THR A 98 -18.09 -24.43 -10.74
C THR A 98 -18.62 -24.67 -9.32
N PRO A 99 -19.94 -24.93 -9.12
CA PRO A 99 -20.46 -25.25 -7.79
C PRO A 99 -19.79 -26.48 -7.13
N ASP A 100 -19.44 -27.50 -7.93
CA ASP A 100 -18.76 -28.70 -7.44
C ASP A 100 -17.25 -28.51 -7.25
N HIS A 101 -16.64 -27.59 -8.02
CA HIS A 101 -15.21 -27.30 -8.07
C HIS A 101 -14.99 -25.78 -8.06
N PRO A 102 -15.23 -25.10 -6.93
CA PRO A 102 -15.05 -23.65 -6.79
C PRO A 102 -13.56 -23.28 -6.89
N LEU A 103 -13.28 -22.02 -7.24
CA LEU A 103 -11.92 -21.45 -7.23
C LEU A 103 -11.76 -20.56 -5.99
N VAL A 104 -11.02 -21.04 -4.98
CA VAL A 104 -10.92 -20.41 -3.66
C VAL A 104 -9.45 -20.24 -3.28
N PHE A 105 -8.96 -19.01 -3.18
CA PHE A 105 -7.54 -18.75 -2.95
C PHE A 105 -7.30 -17.49 -2.12
N GLN A 106 -6.11 -17.38 -1.53
CA GLN A 106 -5.69 -16.23 -0.74
C GLN A 106 -4.78 -15.26 -1.51
N VAL A 107 -4.87 -13.97 -1.20
CA VAL A 107 -4.01 -12.93 -1.75
C VAL A 107 -2.97 -12.49 -0.70
N GLY A 108 -1.74 -12.98 -0.87
CA GLY A 108 -0.59 -12.61 -0.03
C GLY A 108 -0.06 -11.19 -0.34
N TYR A 109 1.04 -10.81 0.31
CA TYR A 109 1.75 -9.56 0.00
C TYR A 109 2.17 -9.52 -1.47
N TYR A 110 2.31 -8.31 -2.01
CA TYR A 110 2.86 -8.03 -3.34
C TYR A 110 2.16 -8.76 -4.50
N THR A 111 0.86 -9.00 -4.34
CA THR A 111 0.04 -9.75 -5.29
C THR A 111 -1.11 -8.87 -5.78
N GLU A 112 -1.13 -8.61 -7.09
CA GLU A 112 -2.29 -8.06 -7.81
C GLU A 112 -3.15 -9.22 -8.31
N VAL A 113 -4.46 -9.10 -8.18
CA VAL A 113 -5.45 -9.96 -8.84
C VAL A 113 -6.34 -9.07 -9.70
N ALA A 114 -6.47 -9.36 -10.99
CA ALA A 114 -7.32 -8.55 -11.88
C ALA A 114 -8.00 -9.37 -12.97
N GLY A 115 -9.24 -9.04 -13.31
CA GLY A 115 -9.81 -9.44 -14.59
C GLY A 115 -9.29 -8.60 -15.78
N LEU A 116 -9.61 -9.02 -17.00
CA LEU A 116 -9.21 -8.34 -18.25
C LEU A 116 -10.41 -7.89 -19.12
N GLY A 117 -11.61 -7.87 -18.54
CA GLY A 117 -12.85 -7.37 -19.15
C GLY A 117 -12.87 -5.87 -19.42
N ILE A 118 -14.04 -5.36 -19.82
CA ILE A 118 -14.42 -3.94 -19.87
C ILE A 118 -15.32 -3.60 -18.66
N ALA A 119 -16.18 -4.54 -18.28
CA ALA A 119 -16.98 -4.53 -17.06
C ALA A 119 -16.50 -5.64 -16.11
N PRO A 120 -16.70 -5.51 -14.78
CA PRO A 120 -16.36 -6.57 -13.82
C PRO A 120 -17.22 -7.82 -14.03
N THR A 121 -18.39 -7.71 -14.65
CA THR A 121 -19.26 -8.81 -15.05
C THR A 121 -18.68 -9.70 -16.15
N ASP A 122 -17.66 -9.25 -16.87
CA ASP A 122 -17.05 -10.02 -17.97
C ASP A 122 -16.15 -11.15 -17.47
N VAL A 123 -15.75 -11.12 -16.19
CA VAL A 123 -14.89 -12.10 -15.52
C VAL A 123 -15.58 -12.54 -14.23
N THR A 124 -16.01 -13.80 -14.11
CA THR A 124 -16.67 -14.30 -12.90
C THR A 124 -15.88 -15.43 -12.25
N ILE A 125 -15.56 -15.29 -10.97
CA ILE A 125 -14.99 -16.36 -10.12
C ILE A 125 -16.13 -16.92 -9.27
N ASN A 126 -16.49 -18.19 -9.47
CA ASN A 126 -17.34 -18.95 -8.55
C ASN A 126 -16.45 -19.50 -7.43
N GLY A 127 -16.50 -18.88 -6.25
CA GLY A 127 -15.55 -19.12 -5.18
C GLY A 127 -15.26 -17.86 -4.38
N HIS A 128 -14.00 -17.70 -3.95
CA HIS A 128 -13.56 -16.66 -3.02
C HIS A 128 -12.14 -16.17 -3.38
N VAL A 129 -11.83 -14.91 -3.08
CA VAL A 129 -10.53 -14.25 -3.36
C VAL A 129 -10.01 -13.56 -2.09
N ASP A 130 -9.71 -14.37 -1.08
CA ASP A 130 -9.65 -13.92 0.30
C ASP A 130 -8.32 -13.27 0.74
N VAL A 131 -8.39 -12.45 1.79
CA VAL A 131 -7.31 -12.08 2.70
C VAL A 131 -7.79 -12.28 4.13
N TYR A 132 -7.02 -13.04 4.90
CA TYR A 132 -7.29 -13.39 6.30
C TYR A 132 -6.24 -12.77 7.24
N ASN A 133 -6.50 -12.82 8.55
CA ASN A 133 -5.55 -12.33 9.56
C ASN A 133 -4.19 -13.05 9.48
N ARG A 134 -3.10 -12.28 9.55
CA ARG A 134 -1.73 -12.81 9.60
C ARG A 134 -1.34 -13.13 11.03
N CYS A 135 -0.93 -14.38 11.29
CA CYS A 135 -0.57 -14.87 12.62
C CYS A 135 0.93 -14.68 12.90
N LEU A 136 1.31 -13.48 13.36
CA LEU A 136 2.67 -13.17 13.78
C LEU A 136 3.13 -14.02 14.99
N THR A 137 2.18 -14.44 15.83
CA THR A 137 2.36 -15.52 16.81
C THR A 137 1.07 -16.35 16.91
N PRO A 138 1.08 -17.54 17.54
CA PRO A 138 -0.15 -18.33 17.77
C PRO A 138 -1.25 -17.64 18.59
N THR A 139 -0.95 -16.49 19.21
CA THR A 139 -1.91 -15.66 19.97
C THR A 139 -2.03 -14.24 19.42
N ASN A 140 -1.44 -13.95 18.25
CA ASN A 140 -1.46 -12.65 17.59
C ASN A 140 -1.74 -12.85 16.09
N CYS A 141 -3.02 -13.02 15.76
CA CYS A 141 -3.53 -13.12 14.40
C CYS A 141 -4.36 -11.87 14.11
N ILE A 142 -3.79 -10.93 13.35
CA ILE A 142 -4.38 -9.60 13.09
C ILE A 142 -4.23 -9.22 11.62
N ALA A 143 -5.01 -8.24 11.16
CA ALA A 143 -4.92 -7.68 9.82
C ALA A 143 -4.12 -6.36 9.75
N LEU A 144 -3.65 -5.80 10.88
CA LEU A 144 -2.88 -4.54 10.94
C LEU A 144 -1.64 -4.51 10.03
N VAL A 145 -1.10 -5.67 9.64
CA VAL A 145 0.07 -5.79 8.75
C VAL A 145 -0.27 -6.20 7.30
N ASN A 146 -1.55 -6.40 6.95
CA ASN A 146 -1.97 -6.92 5.65
C ASN A 146 -1.94 -5.86 4.53
N PHE A 147 -0.72 -5.45 4.17
CA PHE A 147 -0.42 -4.41 3.19
C PHE A 147 -0.21 -4.92 1.75
N TRP A 148 -0.07 -3.97 0.81
CA TRP A 148 0.58 -4.12 -0.50
C TRP A 148 0.01 -5.24 -1.39
N ARG A 149 -1.31 -5.27 -1.61
CA ARG A 149 -2.01 -6.24 -2.48
C ARG A 149 -3.22 -5.61 -3.14
N SER A 150 -3.75 -6.14 -4.24
CA SER A 150 -4.90 -5.50 -4.89
C SER A 150 -5.84 -6.47 -5.59
N LEU A 151 -7.11 -6.07 -5.72
CA LEU A 151 -8.17 -6.85 -6.37
C LEU A 151 -8.97 -5.99 -7.36
N ALA A 152 -9.04 -6.43 -8.62
CA ALA A 152 -9.53 -5.63 -9.74
C ALA A 152 -10.29 -6.41 -10.82
N ASN A 153 -10.96 -5.65 -11.67
CA ASN A 153 -11.76 -5.96 -12.86
C ASN A 153 -12.52 -7.31 -12.98
N LEU A 154 -13.06 -7.83 -11.88
CA LEU A 154 -13.81 -9.10 -11.84
C LEU A 154 -15.06 -9.07 -10.94
N THR A 155 -15.87 -10.11 -11.11
CA THR A 155 -17.00 -10.51 -10.26
C THR A 155 -16.58 -11.69 -9.39
N ILE A 156 -16.89 -11.64 -8.10
CA ILE A 156 -16.83 -12.78 -7.17
C ILE A 156 -18.25 -13.26 -6.94
N ASN A 157 -18.51 -14.53 -7.21
CA ASN A 157 -19.76 -15.19 -6.87
C ASN A 157 -19.48 -16.15 -5.71
N VAL A 158 -19.71 -15.65 -4.49
CA VAL A 158 -19.37 -16.29 -3.22
C VAL A 158 -20.06 -17.63 -3.09
N THR A 159 -19.28 -18.72 -3.09
CA THR A 159 -19.79 -20.08 -2.99
C THR A 159 -18.67 -21.08 -2.66
N GLY A 160 -19.01 -22.25 -2.13
CA GLY A 160 -18.10 -23.38 -2.00
C GLY A 160 -17.24 -23.42 -0.74
N LEU A 161 -17.40 -22.48 0.20
CA LEU A 161 -16.90 -22.60 1.57
C LEU A 161 -18.02 -22.94 2.56
N ASP A 162 -17.64 -23.53 3.69
CA ASP A 162 -18.53 -23.97 4.78
C ASP A 162 -18.38 -23.14 6.06
N GLY A 163 -19.38 -23.25 6.94
CA GLY A 163 -19.37 -22.69 8.29
C GLY A 163 -19.21 -21.16 8.32
N CYS A 164 -18.26 -20.67 9.13
CA CYS A 164 -18.05 -19.24 9.38
C CYS A 164 -17.75 -18.42 8.10
N ARG A 165 -17.18 -19.07 7.08
CA ARG A 165 -16.74 -18.42 5.83
C ARG A 165 -17.72 -18.63 4.67
N ALA A 166 -18.79 -19.41 4.84
CA ALA A 166 -19.73 -19.76 3.77
C ALA A 166 -20.52 -18.58 3.17
N SER A 167 -20.67 -17.49 3.91
CA SER A 167 -21.59 -16.39 3.59
C SER A 167 -20.91 -15.08 3.17
N GLY A 168 -19.58 -15.07 2.99
CA GLY A 168 -18.88 -13.88 2.52
C GLY A 168 -17.47 -14.11 2.01
N ASP A 169 -17.04 -13.22 1.12
CA ASP A 169 -15.66 -13.04 0.69
C ASP A 169 -14.91 -12.16 1.71
N PHE A 170 -13.66 -12.51 2.04
CA PHE A 170 -12.90 -11.85 3.09
C PHE A 170 -11.81 -10.95 2.50
N TRP A 171 -11.82 -9.66 2.77
CA TRP A 171 -10.75 -8.72 2.41
C TRP A 171 -10.21 -8.04 3.68
N ALA A 172 -9.68 -8.85 4.60
CA ALA A 172 -9.15 -8.39 5.89
C ALA A 172 -7.77 -7.73 5.74
N VAL A 173 -7.77 -6.47 5.33
CA VAL A 173 -6.57 -5.71 4.93
C VAL A 173 -6.33 -4.45 5.77
N SER A 174 -5.15 -3.87 5.63
CA SER A 174 -4.83 -2.53 6.13
C SER A 174 -4.42 -1.58 4.98
N GLN A 175 -3.49 -0.64 5.17
CA GLN A 175 -3.09 0.36 4.17
C GLN A 175 -2.54 -0.26 2.86
N ALA A 176 -2.65 0.49 1.75
CA ALA A 176 -2.18 0.10 0.41
C ALA A 176 -2.67 -1.27 -0.08
N ALA A 177 -3.93 -1.60 0.21
CA ALA A 177 -4.57 -2.85 -0.18
C ALA A 177 -5.87 -2.65 -1.00
N PRO A 178 -5.83 -1.95 -2.16
CA PRO A 178 -7.05 -1.48 -2.81
C PRO A 178 -7.84 -2.60 -3.48
N MET A 179 -9.15 -2.62 -3.22
CA MET A 179 -10.13 -3.32 -4.06
C MET A 179 -10.72 -2.31 -5.04
N ARG A 180 -10.92 -2.62 -6.33
CA ARG A 180 -11.51 -1.70 -7.31
C ARG A 180 -12.45 -2.41 -8.34
N ARG A 181 -13.64 -1.86 -8.66
CA ARG A 181 -14.73 -2.35 -9.55
C ARG A 181 -15.39 -3.69 -9.15
N VAL A 182 -15.01 -4.32 -8.03
CA VAL A 182 -15.32 -5.74 -7.79
C VAL A 182 -16.81 -5.97 -7.53
N ASN A 183 -17.48 -6.75 -8.40
CA ASN A 183 -18.88 -7.11 -8.22
C ASN A 183 -19.00 -8.38 -7.36
N VAL A 184 -19.41 -8.27 -6.09
CA VAL A 184 -19.59 -9.40 -5.17
C VAL A 184 -21.07 -9.83 -5.15
N THR A 185 -21.32 -11.05 -5.61
CA THR A 185 -22.64 -11.71 -5.64
C THR A 185 -22.61 -13.01 -4.83
N GLY A 186 -23.77 -13.63 -4.60
CA GLY A 186 -23.88 -14.90 -3.86
C GLY A 186 -23.78 -14.76 -2.33
N GLY A 187 -23.03 -13.78 -1.83
CA GLY A 187 -22.83 -13.53 -0.40
C GLY A 187 -22.46 -12.08 -0.07
N ASN A 188 -21.87 -11.91 1.11
CA ASN A 188 -21.39 -10.63 1.63
C ASN A 188 -19.91 -10.39 1.27
N LEU A 189 -19.41 -9.20 1.59
CA LEU A 189 -17.98 -8.89 1.64
C LEU A 189 -17.63 -8.42 3.07
N THR A 190 -16.54 -8.91 3.65
CA THR A 190 -16.09 -8.49 5.00
C THR A 190 -14.68 -7.95 4.97
N PHE A 191 -14.45 -6.80 5.63
CA PHE A 191 -13.12 -6.23 5.82
C PHE A 191 -12.46 -6.66 7.13
N MET A 192 -13.11 -7.56 7.87
CA MET A 192 -12.60 -8.18 9.09
C MET A 192 -12.64 -9.69 8.94
N ASP A 193 -11.51 -10.37 9.21
CA ASP A 193 -11.51 -11.81 9.43
C ASP A 193 -11.88 -12.09 10.89
N TYR A 194 -13.17 -12.36 11.10
CA TYR A 194 -13.72 -12.79 12.38
C TYR A 194 -13.68 -14.31 12.59
N CYS A 195 -13.23 -15.09 11.60
CA CYS A 195 -13.28 -16.54 11.62
C CYS A 195 -12.00 -17.19 12.13
N THR A 196 -10.84 -16.56 11.92
CA THR A 196 -9.54 -17.14 12.34
C THR A 196 -9.29 -17.01 13.84
N ALA A 197 -9.66 -15.89 14.47
CA ALA A 197 -9.38 -15.62 15.89
C ALA A 197 -10.44 -14.73 16.57
N GLY A 198 -11.69 -14.78 16.10
CA GLY A 198 -12.72 -13.78 16.44
C GLY A 198 -12.43 -12.42 15.79
N PRO A 199 -13.19 -11.36 16.13
CA PRO A 199 -12.88 -9.99 15.73
C PRO A 199 -11.47 -9.55 16.18
N GLN A 200 -10.63 -9.10 15.25
CA GLN A 200 -9.22 -8.76 15.48
C GLN A 200 -8.84 -7.47 14.71
N TYR A 201 -7.81 -6.76 15.16
CA TYR A 201 -7.49 -5.42 14.66
C TYR A 201 -7.13 -5.35 13.16
N ALA A 202 -7.64 -4.33 12.48
CA ALA A 202 -7.41 -4.02 11.08
C ALA A 202 -7.39 -2.48 10.87
N SER A 203 -6.52 -1.97 9.98
CA SER A 203 -6.31 -0.53 9.74
C SER A 203 -6.41 -0.21 8.24
N GLY A 204 -7.55 -0.57 7.65
CA GLY A 204 -7.89 -0.31 6.27
C GLY A 204 -7.98 1.18 5.94
N GLY A 205 -8.18 1.56 4.68
CA GLY A 205 -8.36 0.70 3.52
C GLY A 205 -8.99 1.49 2.39
N PHE A 206 -8.99 0.94 1.19
CA PHE A 206 -9.58 1.58 0.01
C PHE A 206 -10.37 0.57 -0.83
N LEU A 207 -11.66 0.81 -1.06
CA LEU A 207 -12.47 0.03 -2.00
C LEU A 207 -13.10 0.93 -3.07
N ALA A 208 -13.17 0.43 -4.30
CA ALA A 208 -13.56 1.19 -5.47
C ALA A 208 -14.49 0.44 -6.44
N ASP A 209 -15.20 1.11 -7.37
CA ASP A 209 -16.59 0.85 -7.88
C ASP A 209 -17.17 -0.55 -8.05
N SER A 210 -17.05 -1.32 -6.98
CA SER A 210 -17.78 -2.51 -6.66
C SER A 210 -19.29 -2.31 -6.65
N VAL A 211 -19.97 -3.43 -6.84
CA VAL A 211 -21.29 -3.69 -6.27
C VAL A 211 -21.11 -4.83 -5.30
N ALA A 212 -21.79 -4.83 -4.15
CA ALA A 212 -21.84 -5.95 -3.22
C ALA A 212 -23.16 -5.93 -2.46
N GLY A 213 -23.60 -7.10 -2.00
CA GLY A 213 -24.85 -7.27 -1.24
C GLY A 213 -24.81 -6.55 0.10
N SER A 214 -24.11 -7.16 1.08
CA SER A 214 -23.85 -6.52 2.38
C SER A 214 -22.35 -6.42 2.65
N ILE A 215 -21.91 -5.33 3.28
CA ILE A 215 -20.52 -5.17 3.76
C ILE A 215 -20.43 -5.13 5.28
N VAL A 216 -19.49 -5.90 5.82
CA VAL A 216 -19.16 -5.97 7.24
C VAL A 216 -17.77 -5.35 7.45
N ASN A 217 -17.68 -4.12 7.98
CA ASN A 217 -16.36 -3.53 8.29
C ASN A 217 -15.78 -4.08 9.60
N GLY A 218 -16.62 -4.38 10.59
CA GLY A 218 -16.21 -5.04 11.82
C GLY A 218 -15.30 -4.18 12.70
N SER A 219 -14.08 -4.67 12.95
CA SER A 219 -13.03 -4.06 13.75
C SER A 219 -12.15 -3.04 13.00
N GLN A 220 -12.44 -2.80 11.71
CA GLN A 220 -11.69 -1.84 10.90
C GLN A 220 -11.71 -0.45 11.54
N GLN A 221 -10.51 0.07 11.85
CA GLN A 221 -10.34 1.40 12.47
C GLN A 221 -10.88 2.51 11.57
N GLN A 222 -10.63 2.41 10.25
CA GLN A 222 -11.15 3.32 9.22
C GLN A 222 -11.18 2.63 7.84
N PHE A 223 -11.77 3.28 6.83
CA PHE A 223 -11.76 2.86 5.42
C PHE A 223 -12.23 4.05 4.55
N LEU A 224 -11.51 4.43 3.47
CA LEU A 224 -12.05 5.34 2.44
C LEU A 224 -12.65 4.53 1.29
N VAL A 225 -13.76 5.05 0.77
CA VAL A 225 -14.57 4.37 -0.21
C VAL A 225 -15.44 5.43 -0.93
N ARG A 226 -15.28 5.70 -2.25
CA ARG A 226 -15.80 6.95 -2.93
C ARG A 226 -16.43 6.87 -4.37
N ASN A 227 -17.66 7.39 -4.55
CA ASN A 227 -18.56 7.37 -5.73
C ASN A 227 -19.70 6.32 -5.66
N SER A 228 -20.32 6.14 -4.47
CA SER A 228 -20.92 4.94 -3.79
C SER A 228 -22.33 4.27 -4.31
N SER A 229 -22.97 2.23 -5.32
CA SER A 229 -24.01 1.10 -5.29
C SER A 229 -23.62 -0.10 -4.36
N ILE A 230 -24.22 -0.21 -3.16
CA ILE A 230 -24.14 -1.33 -2.17
C ILE A 230 -25.54 -1.54 -1.57
N GLY A 231 -25.93 -2.78 -1.27
CA GLY A 231 -27.25 -3.10 -0.70
C GLY A 231 -27.40 -2.74 0.78
N SER A 232 -26.46 -3.13 1.64
CA SER A 232 -26.41 -2.71 3.05
C SER A 232 -24.99 -2.70 3.62
N TRP A 233 -24.72 -1.83 4.59
CA TRP A 233 -23.42 -1.68 5.26
C TRP A 233 -23.58 -0.72 6.46
N SER A 234 -22.59 -0.71 7.35
CA SER A 234 -22.25 0.39 8.26
C SER A 234 -21.60 1.65 7.62
N ASN A 235 -21.01 1.61 6.41
CA ASN A 235 -20.26 2.73 5.75
C ASN A 235 -20.50 2.80 4.20
N ALA A 236 -19.71 3.58 3.42
CA ALA A 236 -19.92 3.80 1.96
C ALA A 236 -18.66 4.26 1.14
N VAL A 237 -18.55 4.28 -0.24
CA VAL A 237 -18.07 3.26 -1.28
C VAL A 237 -17.63 3.79 -2.73
N TRP A 238 -17.03 2.96 -3.63
CA TRP A 238 -16.78 3.06 -5.15
C TRP A 238 -15.44 3.84 -5.55
N ASN A 239 -14.72 4.17 -6.70
CA ASN A 239 -14.42 4.12 -8.21
C ASN A 239 -13.13 3.43 -8.89
N GLN A 240 -13.15 2.74 -10.07
CA GLN A 240 -11.99 2.03 -10.72
C GLN A 240 -11.26 2.65 -11.98
N VAL A 241 -10.75 1.81 -12.93
CA VAL A 241 -9.57 2.03 -13.82
C VAL A 241 -9.49 1.15 -15.12
N ARG A 242 -8.72 0.02 -15.19
CA ARG A 242 -8.17 -0.71 -16.38
C ARG A 242 -6.93 0.01 -16.99
N VAL A 243 -6.62 -0.13 -18.30
CA VAL A 243 -5.89 0.94 -19.06
C VAL A 243 -6.77 1.62 -20.11
N PHE A 244 -8.06 1.53 -19.81
CA PHE A 244 -8.97 2.62 -20.01
C PHE A 244 -8.64 3.67 -18.93
N VAL A 245 -8.38 4.92 -19.33
CA VAL A 245 -8.30 6.04 -18.38
C VAL A 245 -9.72 6.61 -18.27
N PRO A 246 -10.36 6.59 -17.09
CA PRO A 246 -11.63 7.25 -16.87
C PRO A 246 -11.50 8.75 -17.16
N ALA A 247 -12.54 9.36 -17.73
CA ALA A 247 -12.60 10.80 -17.83
C ALA A 247 -12.69 11.40 -16.41
N ALA A 248 -11.94 12.48 -16.16
CA ALA A 248 -12.04 13.21 -14.90
C ALA A 248 -13.48 13.70 -14.68
N ALA A 249 -14.01 13.47 -13.48
CA ALA A 249 -15.38 13.81 -13.11
C ALA A 249 -15.37 14.62 -11.81
N ARG A 250 -16.17 15.69 -11.76
CA ARG A 250 -16.41 16.51 -10.57
C ARG A 250 -17.78 16.16 -9.98
N ASN A 251 -17.91 16.19 -8.66
CA ASN A 251 -19.16 15.88 -7.94
C ASN A 251 -19.71 14.46 -8.26
N SER A 252 -18.84 13.46 -8.37
CA SER A 252 -19.21 12.11 -8.80
C SER A 252 -19.87 11.26 -7.72
N ALA A 253 -21.02 10.68 -8.05
CA ALA A 253 -21.68 9.60 -7.30
C ALA A 253 -22.28 8.60 -8.31
N GLY A 254 -22.54 7.35 -7.90
CA GLY A 254 -22.99 6.30 -8.82
C GLY A 254 -21.83 5.56 -9.52
N PRO A 255 -21.94 4.23 -9.75
CA PRO A 255 -20.83 3.44 -10.24
C PRO A 255 -20.69 3.78 -11.71
N THR A 256 -19.46 3.97 -12.15
CA THR A 256 -19.20 4.53 -13.47
C THR A 256 -19.52 3.56 -14.61
N TRP A 257 -20.02 2.36 -14.30
CA TRP A 257 -20.50 1.35 -15.25
C TRP A 257 -21.98 0.93 -15.04
N GLN A 258 -22.69 1.43 -14.02
CA GLN A 258 -24.03 0.92 -13.67
C GLN A 258 -25.13 1.32 -14.66
N HIS A 259 -24.90 2.38 -15.44
CA HIS A 259 -25.88 2.97 -16.36
C HIS A 259 -25.38 3.02 -17.82
N GLY A 260 -24.29 2.31 -18.13
CA GLY A 260 -23.66 2.28 -19.45
C GLY A 260 -22.14 2.12 -19.34
N PRO A 261 -21.40 2.11 -20.46
CA PRO A 261 -19.93 2.10 -20.43
C PRO A 261 -19.38 3.34 -19.72
N THR A 262 -18.29 3.16 -18.97
CA THR A 262 -17.60 4.27 -18.30
C THR A 262 -17.12 5.31 -19.33
N PRO A 263 -17.32 6.62 -19.09
CA PRO A 263 -16.73 7.67 -19.92
C PRO A 263 -15.21 7.72 -19.76
N GLY A 264 -14.45 7.67 -20.85
CA GLY A 264 -12.97 7.65 -20.81
C GLY A 264 -12.32 7.16 -22.10
N ARG A 265 -10.98 7.02 -22.09
CA ARG A 265 -10.14 6.71 -23.25
C ARG A 265 -9.48 5.32 -23.09
N SER A 266 -9.70 4.39 -24.03
CA SER A 266 -8.95 3.12 -24.09
C SER A 266 -7.72 3.27 -24.97
N ILE A 267 -6.52 2.97 -24.45
CA ILE A 267 -5.25 3.10 -25.17
C ILE A 267 -4.65 1.71 -25.42
N PRO A 268 -4.19 1.40 -26.65
CA PRO A 268 -3.69 0.06 -26.99
C PRO A 268 -2.31 -0.19 -26.38
N LEU A 269 -2.03 -1.46 -26.04
CA LEU A 269 -0.73 -1.89 -25.50
C LEU A 269 0.46 -1.59 -26.43
N SER A 270 0.22 -1.39 -27.74
CA SER A 270 1.23 -0.92 -28.70
C SER A 270 1.87 0.41 -28.31
N ASP A 271 1.15 1.24 -27.55
CA ASP A 271 1.54 2.61 -27.23
C ASP A 271 2.26 2.72 -25.89
N PHE A 272 2.39 1.59 -25.18
CA PHE A 272 3.17 1.46 -23.96
C PHE A 272 4.55 0.84 -24.26
N PHE A 273 5.54 1.22 -23.46
CA PHE A 273 6.73 0.41 -23.23
C PHE A 273 6.46 -0.46 -21.99
N VAL A 274 6.49 -1.78 -22.18
CA VAL A 274 6.35 -2.76 -21.10
C VAL A 274 7.75 -3.05 -20.55
N ALA A 275 8.13 -2.27 -19.54
CA ALA A 275 9.44 -2.35 -18.89
C ALA A 275 9.52 -3.54 -17.92
N ARG A 276 10.74 -4.04 -17.73
CA ARG A 276 11.11 -5.08 -16.77
C ARG A 276 12.14 -4.54 -15.77
N PRO A 277 12.32 -5.16 -14.59
CA PRO A 277 13.38 -4.81 -13.63
C PRO A 277 14.80 -4.69 -14.23
N SER A 278 15.07 -5.39 -15.34
CA SER A 278 16.33 -5.36 -16.08
C SER A 278 16.49 -4.19 -17.07
N ASP A 279 15.42 -3.43 -17.35
CA ASP A 279 15.48 -2.29 -18.27
C ASP A 279 16.08 -1.06 -17.59
N SER A 280 17.16 -0.53 -18.17
CA SER A 280 17.79 0.67 -17.63
C SER A 280 16.84 1.88 -17.66
N VAL A 281 16.98 2.78 -16.68
CA VAL A 281 16.24 4.06 -16.66
C VAL A 281 16.50 4.88 -17.93
N ALA A 282 17.66 4.73 -18.56
CA ALA A 282 17.95 5.34 -19.86
C ALA A 282 17.09 4.75 -20.99
N THR A 283 16.82 3.44 -20.97
CA THR A 283 15.88 2.76 -21.88
C THR A 283 14.47 3.31 -21.67
N ILE A 284 13.99 3.32 -20.43
CA ILE A 284 12.64 3.80 -20.05
C ILE A 284 12.44 5.25 -20.52
N ASN A 285 13.36 6.16 -20.18
CA ASN A 285 13.30 7.56 -20.59
C ASN A 285 13.38 7.76 -22.11
N SER A 286 14.14 6.91 -22.82
CA SER A 286 14.21 6.94 -24.29
C SER A 286 12.86 6.58 -24.93
N GLN A 287 12.10 5.64 -24.34
CA GLN A 287 10.77 5.26 -24.84
C GLN A 287 9.70 6.30 -24.50
N LEU A 288 9.72 6.86 -23.28
CA LEU A 288 8.87 8.01 -22.91
C LEU A 288 9.07 9.21 -23.85
N ALA A 289 10.33 9.53 -24.17
CA ALA A 289 10.69 10.59 -25.12
C ALA A 289 10.28 10.29 -26.57
N ARG A 290 10.09 9.00 -26.93
CA ARG A 290 9.56 8.56 -28.24
C ARG A 290 8.03 8.51 -28.29
N GLY A 291 7.34 9.06 -27.29
CA GLY A 291 5.89 9.14 -27.25
C GLY A 291 5.20 7.93 -26.64
N LYS A 292 5.93 6.96 -26.05
CA LYS A 292 5.31 5.82 -25.35
C LYS A 292 4.80 6.21 -23.97
N ASN A 293 3.74 5.53 -23.52
CA ASN A 293 3.40 5.36 -22.12
C ASN A 293 4.29 4.28 -21.48
N LEU A 294 4.15 4.02 -20.18
CA LEU A 294 4.96 3.06 -19.44
C LEU A 294 4.07 2.07 -18.67
N ILE A 295 4.37 0.77 -18.81
CA ILE A 295 3.92 -0.28 -17.90
C ILE A 295 5.18 -0.82 -17.20
N LEU A 296 5.17 -0.87 -15.87
CA LEU A 296 6.18 -1.52 -15.05
C LEU A 296 5.65 -2.91 -14.66
N THR A 297 6.23 -3.96 -15.24
CA THR A 297 5.89 -5.35 -14.87
C THR A 297 6.31 -5.68 -13.42
N PRO A 298 5.70 -6.68 -12.75
CA PRO A 298 5.90 -6.93 -11.32
C PRO A 298 7.35 -7.24 -10.95
N GLY A 299 7.97 -6.36 -10.17
CA GLY A 299 9.35 -6.49 -9.71
C GLY A 299 9.87 -5.24 -8.98
N VAL A 300 11.13 -5.27 -8.58
CA VAL A 300 11.85 -4.15 -7.96
C VAL A 300 12.86 -3.60 -8.97
N TYR A 301 12.85 -2.28 -9.18
CA TYR A 301 13.63 -1.57 -10.19
C TYR A 301 14.66 -0.67 -9.49
N ASP A 302 15.95 -0.86 -9.79
CA ASP A 302 17.01 0.02 -9.31
C ASP A 302 17.03 1.33 -10.11
N VAL A 303 16.53 2.41 -9.53
CA VAL A 303 16.37 3.70 -10.21
C VAL A 303 17.54 4.62 -9.86
N ASP A 304 18.58 4.61 -10.70
CA ASP A 304 19.86 5.30 -10.45
C ASP A 304 19.87 6.81 -10.84
N ARG A 305 18.78 7.27 -11.45
CA ARG A 305 18.44 8.64 -11.90
C ARG A 305 16.94 8.71 -12.13
N SER A 306 16.34 9.91 -12.24
CA SER A 306 14.89 10.02 -12.45
C SER A 306 14.41 9.38 -13.75
N ILE A 307 13.37 8.54 -13.65
CA ILE A 307 12.36 8.38 -14.69
C ILE A 307 11.65 9.75 -14.83
N MET A 308 11.50 10.21 -16.06
CA MET A 308 11.25 11.63 -16.35
C MET A 308 10.10 11.78 -17.37
N VAL A 309 8.90 12.01 -16.84
CA VAL A 309 7.67 12.21 -17.61
C VAL A 309 7.59 13.65 -18.08
N ARG A 310 7.67 13.87 -19.40
CA ARG A 310 7.73 15.21 -20.04
C ARG A 310 6.61 15.50 -21.05
N ARG A 311 5.74 14.54 -21.31
CA ARG A 311 4.69 14.64 -22.33
C ARG A 311 3.33 14.69 -21.62
N PRO A 312 2.42 15.63 -21.96
CA PRO A 312 1.05 15.58 -21.48
C PRO A 312 0.36 14.26 -21.84
N GLY A 313 -0.63 13.82 -21.07
CA GLY A 313 -1.34 12.56 -21.38
C GLY A 313 -0.49 11.30 -21.22
N THR A 314 0.60 11.34 -20.44
CA THR A 314 1.47 10.16 -20.24
C THR A 314 0.95 9.29 -19.11
N ILE A 315 0.78 8.00 -19.39
CA ILE A 315 0.41 6.99 -18.40
C ILE A 315 1.66 6.25 -17.90
N VAL A 316 1.77 6.06 -16.58
CA VAL A 316 2.72 5.18 -15.90
C VAL A 316 1.94 4.21 -15.01
N LEU A 317 1.81 2.96 -15.43
CA LEU A 317 1.08 1.91 -14.70
C LEU A 317 2.05 0.88 -14.11
N GLY A 318 2.03 0.71 -12.79
CA GLY A 318 2.66 -0.41 -12.10
C GLY A 318 1.73 -1.63 -12.02
N GLN A 319 2.31 -2.82 -12.17
CA GLN A 319 1.62 -4.10 -11.96
C GLN A 319 2.24 -4.86 -10.79
N GLY A 320 1.44 -5.59 -10.02
CA GLY A 320 1.90 -6.40 -8.87
C GLY A 320 2.71 -5.61 -7.84
N VAL A 321 2.33 -4.36 -7.59
CA VAL A 321 3.04 -3.39 -6.72
C VAL A 321 4.49 -3.17 -7.18
N ALA A 322 4.68 -2.92 -8.48
CA ALA A 322 5.97 -2.59 -9.08
C ALA A 322 6.68 -1.48 -8.28
N THR A 323 7.92 -1.76 -7.86
CA THR A 323 8.65 -0.99 -6.85
C THR A 323 9.83 -0.26 -7.48
N LEU A 324 9.88 1.06 -7.38
CA LEU A 324 10.96 1.91 -7.86
C LEU A 324 11.90 2.28 -6.69
N THR A 325 13.04 1.60 -6.56
CA THR A 325 13.98 1.80 -5.44
C THR A 325 15.01 2.88 -5.77
N ALA A 326 15.16 3.87 -4.89
CA ALA A 326 16.02 5.04 -5.10
C ALA A 326 17.51 4.73 -4.92
N VAL A 327 18.28 4.72 -6.01
CA VAL A 327 19.71 4.35 -5.99
C VAL A 327 20.60 5.60 -5.97
N ARG A 328 21.53 5.63 -5.00
CA ARG A 328 22.47 6.76 -4.74
C ARG A 328 21.80 8.10 -4.41
N GLY A 329 20.62 8.11 -3.79
CA GLY A 329 19.89 9.35 -3.44
C GLY A 329 19.26 10.04 -4.65
N SER A 330 18.99 9.29 -5.72
CA SER A 330 18.17 9.72 -6.86
C SER A 330 16.80 10.23 -6.42
N VAL A 331 16.10 10.96 -7.29
CA VAL A 331 14.63 11.09 -7.22
C VAL A 331 14.03 10.11 -8.22
N PRO A 332 13.45 8.96 -7.81
CA PRO A 332 13.05 7.90 -8.75
C PRO A 332 12.13 8.35 -9.90
N LEU A 333 11.11 9.16 -9.61
CA LEU A 333 10.15 9.60 -10.61
C LEU A 333 9.95 11.12 -10.52
N ARG A 334 9.92 11.78 -11.69
CA ARG A 334 9.57 13.19 -11.82
C ARG A 334 8.61 13.40 -12.98
N VAL A 335 7.58 14.18 -12.74
CA VAL A 335 6.69 14.74 -13.77
C VAL A 335 7.06 16.20 -13.99
N ALA A 336 7.24 16.60 -15.25
CA ALA A 336 7.43 18.00 -15.63
C ALA A 336 6.12 18.80 -15.49
N ASP A 337 6.18 20.10 -15.77
CA ASP A 337 5.02 20.99 -15.79
C ASP A 337 4.11 20.70 -17.01
N VAL A 338 3.32 19.62 -16.93
CA VAL A 338 2.41 19.14 -17.98
C VAL A 338 1.09 18.57 -17.39
N PRO A 339 -0.05 18.71 -18.08
CA PRO A 339 -1.34 18.15 -17.65
C PRO A 339 -1.54 16.68 -18.07
N GLY A 340 -2.61 16.07 -17.54
CA GLY A 340 -3.11 14.76 -17.98
C GLY A 340 -2.18 13.58 -17.73
N VAL A 341 -1.22 13.68 -16.81
CA VAL A 341 -0.31 12.56 -16.50
C VAL A 341 -0.98 11.62 -15.49
N ASP A 342 -1.21 10.38 -15.90
CA ASP A 342 -1.82 9.33 -15.07
C ASP A 342 -0.71 8.44 -14.49
N ILE A 343 -0.52 8.42 -13.17
CA ILE A 343 0.40 7.49 -12.49
C ILE A 343 -0.43 6.57 -11.59
N ALA A 344 -0.34 5.25 -11.80
CA ALA A 344 -1.19 4.26 -11.14
C ALA A 344 -0.41 3.05 -10.62
N GLY A 345 -0.64 2.63 -9.36
CA GLY A 345 -0.21 1.31 -8.85
C GLY A 345 1.29 1.13 -8.63
N VAL A 346 2.01 2.20 -8.28
CA VAL A 346 3.49 2.22 -8.16
C VAL A 346 3.92 2.43 -6.70
N MET A 347 4.82 1.58 -6.20
CA MET A 347 5.56 1.82 -4.97
C MET A 347 6.89 2.52 -5.28
N ILE A 348 7.29 3.49 -4.47
CA ILE A 348 8.58 4.18 -4.56
C ILE A 348 9.31 4.03 -3.22
N ASP A 349 10.45 3.35 -3.26
CA ASP A 349 11.12 2.80 -2.07
C ASP A 349 12.45 3.52 -1.86
N ALA A 350 12.70 4.06 -0.66
CA ALA A 350 13.91 4.82 -0.41
C ALA A 350 15.11 3.90 -0.21
N GLY A 351 16.17 4.10 -0.98
CA GLY A 351 17.47 3.47 -0.71
C GLY A 351 18.23 4.11 0.46
N PRO A 352 19.37 3.54 0.86
CA PRO A 352 20.11 3.93 2.08
C PRO A 352 20.79 5.31 2.00
N VAL A 353 20.90 5.90 0.80
CA VAL A 353 21.40 7.26 0.59
C VAL A 353 20.22 8.21 0.48
N ASN A 354 20.18 9.26 1.32
CA ASN A 354 19.06 10.18 1.41
C ASN A 354 18.69 10.80 0.06
N SER A 355 17.47 10.53 -0.39
CA SER A 355 16.86 11.14 -1.58
C SER A 355 16.23 12.49 -1.20
N PRO A 356 16.42 13.59 -1.96
CA PRO A 356 15.86 14.89 -1.59
C PRO A 356 14.33 14.92 -1.73
N VAL A 357 13.78 14.17 -2.69
CA VAL A 357 12.37 13.78 -2.76
C VAL A 357 12.28 12.41 -3.45
N LEU A 358 11.21 11.61 -3.25
CA LEU A 358 11.02 10.34 -3.96
C LEU A 358 10.19 10.50 -5.26
N LEU A 359 9.10 11.27 -5.19
CA LEU A 359 8.30 11.72 -6.34
C LEU A 359 8.13 13.23 -6.34
N GLN A 360 8.46 13.87 -7.47
CA GLN A 360 8.10 15.27 -7.72
C GLN A 360 7.09 15.37 -8.87
N VAL A 361 6.02 16.13 -8.66
CA VAL A 361 5.05 16.50 -9.71
C VAL A 361 5.12 18.01 -9.95
N GLY A 362 5.54 18.43 -11.14
CA GLY A 362 5.78 19.84 -11.46
C GLY A 362 7.07 20.39 -10.84
N SER A 363 7.55 21.52 -11.35
CA SER A 363 8.77 22.17 -10.87
C SER A 363 8.47 23.26 -9.84
N ARG A 364 9.17 23.19 -8.70
CA ARG A 364 9.09 24.20 -7.64
C ARG A 364 9.58 25.55 -8.17
N HIS A 365 8.69 26.56 -8.19
CA HIS A 365 8.86 27.86 -8.84
C HIS A 365 8.89 27.84 -10.39
N GLY A 366 8.35 26.80 -11.03
CA GLY A 366 8.07 26.82 -12.47
C GLY A 366 6.95 27.80 -12.83
N HIS A 367 6.81 28.12 -14.12
CA HIS A 367 5.66 28.90 -14.64
C HIS A 367 4.38 28.02 -14.78
N GLY A 368 4.18 27.10 -13.82
CA GLY A 368 3.24 25.96 -13.90
C GLY A 368 1.76 26.34 -13.95
N HIS A 369 1.40 27.53 -13.48
CA HIS A 369 0.03 28.07 -13.50
C HIS A 369 -0.61 28.17 -14.91
N GLY A 370 0.18 28.01 -15.98
CA GLY A 370 -0.30 27.92 -17.36
C GLY A 370 -0.34 26.50 -17.95
N ALA A 371 0.01 25.48 -17.18
CA ALA A 371 0.07 24.07 -17.61
C ALA A 371 -0.96 23.17 -16.91
N ALA A 372 -1.58 23.62 -15.82
CA ALA A 372 -2.68 22.94 -15.16
C ALA A 372 -3.94 22.90 -16.07
N ASN A 373 -4.76 21.86 -15.91
CA ASN A 373 -6.02 21.73 -16.62
C ASN A 373 -7.08 21.05 -15.73
N PRO A 374 -8.09 21.78 -15.22
CA PRO A 374 -9.12 21.24 -14.32
C PRO A 374 -10.01 20.15 -14.94
N ALA A 375 -9.91 19.91 -16.25
CA ALA A 375 -10.65 18.88 -17.00
C ALA A 375 -9.78 17.69 -17.50
N ASP A 376 -8.45 17.77 -17.38
CA ASP A 376 -7.49 16.68 -17.66
C ASP A 376 -6.31 16.86 -16.68
N PRO A 377 -6.55 16.73 -15.35
CA PRO A 377 -5.53 16.95 -14.33
C PRO A 377 -4.45 15.88 -14.38
N THR A 378 -3.31 16.13 -13.72
CA THR A 378 -2.34 15.07 -13.41
C THR A 378 -2.82 14.32 -12.17
N VAL A 379 -2.84 12.99 -12.24
CA VAL A 379 -3.49 12.11 -11.24
C VAL A 379 -2.52 11.05 -10.73
N LEU A 380 -2.57 10.82 -9.42
CA LEU A 380 -1.81 9.80 -8.70
C LEU A 380 -2.80 8.82 -8.05
N HIS A 381 -2.91 7.60 -8.59
CA HIS A 381 -3.75 6.51 -8.10
C HIS A 381 -2.92 5.40 -7.45
N ASP A 382 -3.27 4.93 -6.25
CA ASP A 382 -2.61 3.76 -5.63
C ASP A 382 -1.07 3.90 -5.60
N VAL A 383 -0.57 5.07 -5.21
CA VAL A 383 0.88 5.40 -5.19
C VAL A 383 1.40 5.37 -3.76
N TYR A 384 2.45 4.57 -3.56
CA TYR A 384 2.95 4.23 -2.22
C TYR A 384 4.40 4.64 -2.03
N PHE A 385 4.77 5.07 -0.83
CA PHE A 385 6.14 5.41 -0.45
C PHE A 385 6.57 4.63 0.78
N ARG A 386 7.79 4.09 0.74
CA ARG A 386 8.39 3.37 1.87
C ARG A 386 9.79 3.89 2.18
N ILE A 387 10.08 4.07 3.46
CA ILE A 387 11.37 4.56 3.96
C ILE A 387 11.79 3.72 5.18
N GLY A 388 12.66 2.73 4.98
CA GLY A 388 12.91 1.66 5.96
C GLY A 388 12.07 0.41 5.68
N GLY A 389 12.17 -0.65 6.49
CA GLY A 389 11.37 -1.87 6.35
C GLY A 389 12.18 -3.09 5.87
N PRO A 390 12.32 -3.33 4.55
CA PRO A 390 13.14 -4.43 4.03
C PRO A 390 14.65 -4.12 4.04
N HIS A 391 15.01 -2.83 4.08
CA HIS A 391 16.37 -2.32 4.16
C HIS A 391 16.35 -0.90 4.74
N VAL A 392 17.52 -0.37 5.10
CA VAL A 392 17.66 1.05 5.44
C VAL A 392 17.24 1.91 4.24
N GLY A 393 16.33 2.85 4.47
CA GLY A 393 15.89 3.84 3.47
C GLY A 393 15.90 5.25 4.04
N LYS A 394 16.22 6.26 3.22
CA LYS A 394 16.27 7.67 3.65
C LYS A 394 15.70 8.62 2.59
N ALA A 395 14.83 9.55 3.00
CA ALA A 395 14.27 10.59 2.12
C ALA A 395 13.94 11.89 2.87
N THR A 396 14.27 13.05 2.31
CA THR A 396 13.92 14.34 2.93
C THR A 396 12.44 14.67 2.78
N VAL A 397 11.86 14.35 1.62
CA VAL A 397 10.42 14.37 1.34
C VAL A 397 10.05 13.09 0.58
N SER A 398 8.84 12.55 0.75
CA SER A 398 8.39 11.43 -0.08
C SER A 398 7.72 11.93 -1.37
N LEU A 399 6.68 12.74 -1.25
CA LEU A 399 5.94 13.34 -2.36
C LEU A 399 6.01 14.88 -2.29
N GLU A 400 6.47 15.54 -3.36
CA GLU A 400 6.33 17.00 -3.54
C GLU A 400 5.45 17.30 -4.77
N VAL A 401 4.29 17.91 -4.53
CA VAL A 401 3.31 18.33 -5.55
C VAL A 401 3.44 19.85 -5.74
N ASN A 402 4.00 20.27 -6.87
CA ASN A 402 4.17 21.66 -7.26
C ASN A 402 3.19 22.11 -8.35
N SER A 403 2.61 21.19 -9.12
CA SER A 403 1.57 21.50 -10.10
C SER A 403 0.22 21.77 -9.43
N ASP A 404 -0.53 22.72 -9.98
CA ASP A 404 -1.92 23.01 -9.62
C ASP A 404 -2.89 21.93 -10.19
N ASP A 405 -4.15 21.87 -9.72
CA ASP A 405 -5.22 20.92 -10.13
C ASP A 405 -4.92 19.41 -9.90
N VAL A 406 -3.82 19.04 -9.25
CA VAL A 406 -3.43 17.61 -9.09
C VAL A 406 -4.42 16.84 -8.23
N LEU A 407 -4.78 15.61 -8.66
CA LEU A 407 -5.62 14.68 -7.89
C LEU A 407 -4.77 13.55 -7.26
N LEU A 408 -4.84 13.42 -5.94
CA LEU A 408 -4.17 12.40 -5.13
C LEU A 408 -5.20 11.38 -4.63
N ASP A 409 -5.32 10.23 -5.30
CA ASP A 409 -6.31 9.19 -4.97
C ASP A 409 -5.64 7.92 -4.40
N HIS A 410 -5.88 7.65 -3.12
CA HIS A 410 -5.24 6.57 -2.37
C HIS A 410 -3.71 6.65 -2.41
N ILE A 411 -3.16 7.58 -1.62
CA ILE A 411 -1.73 7.70 -1.36
C ILE A 411 -1.43 7.09 0.00
N TRP A 412 -0.44 6.19 0.08
CA TRP A 412 0.17 5.80 1.36
C TRP A 412 1.64 6.17 1.39
N ALA A 413 2.01 7.13 2.24
CA ALA A 413 3.39 7.50 2.47
C ALA A 413 3.80 7.06 3.87
N TRP A 414 4.69 6.07 3.99
CA TRP A 414 5.03 5.41 5.24
C TRP A 414 6.54 5.45 5.51
N ARG A 415 6.95 6.19 6.55
CA ARG A 415 8.26 5.95 7.18
C ARG A 415 8.13 4.71 8.06
N ALA A 416 8.92 3.68 7.81
CA ALA A 416 8.74 2.40 8.47
C ALA A 416 8.97 2.46 9.99
N ASP A 417 7.96 2.07 10.77
CA ASP A 417 8.05 1.84 12.22
C ASP A 417 8.64 0.46 12.53
N HIS A 418 8.41 -0.53 11.67
CA HIS A 418 8.88 -1.91 11.80
C HIS A 418 9.57 -2.42 10.53
N GLY A 419 10.38 -3.47 10.66
CA GLY A 419 11.13 -4.04 9.55
C GLY A 419 12.14 -5.10 9.96
N VAL A 420 13.03 -5.47 9.03
CA VAL A 420 14.15 -6.39 9.31
C VAL A 420 15.13 -5.74 10.31
N PRO A 421 15.85 -6.52 11.13
CA PRO A 421 16.73 -5.96 12.16
C PRO A 421 17.73 -4.93 11.61
N GLY A 422 17.72 -3.71 12.17
CA GLY A 422 18.58 -2.60 11.75
C GLY A 422 18.13 -1.81 10.52
N SER A 423 16.90 -2.01 10.02
CA SER A 423 16.33 -1.23 8.91
C SER A 423 15.54 0.02 9.32
N VAL A 424 15.13 0.11 10.59
CA VAL A 424 14.25 1.16 11.16
C VAL A 424 14.81 1.75 12.45
N GLY A 425 14.34 2.95 12.81
CA GLY A 425 14.75 3.72 13.99
C GLY A 425 15.14 5.16 13.65
N TRP A 426 15.14 6.05 14.65
CA TRP A 426 15.15 7.50 14.48
C TRP A 426 16.26 8.03 13.54
N ASP A 427 17.50 7.61 13.77
CA ASP A 427 18.67 7.97 12.93
C ASP A 427 18.93 6.95 11.80
N VAL A 428 18.20 5.84 11.78
CA VAL A 428 18.36 4.70 10.86
C VAL A 428 17.58 4.93 9.56
N ASN A 429 16.26 5.10 9.61
CA ASN A 429 15.41 5.37 8.44
C ASN A 429 14.88 6.80 8.44
N THR A 430 15.80 7.77 8.53
CA THR A 430 15.47 9.20 8.63
C THR A 430 14.57 9.65 7.47
N ALA A 431 13.38 10.16 7.79
CA ALA A 431 12.46 10.76 6.82
C ALA A 431 11.87 12.08 7.32
N GLY A 432 12.02 13.15 6.54
CA GLY A 432 11.66 14.51 6.95
C GLY A 432 10.15 14.75 7.01
N THR A 433 9.51 14.83 5.84
CA THR A 433 8.06 15.03 5.67
C THR A 433 7.52 14.06 4.63
N GLY A 434 6.30 13.57 4.80
CA GLY A 434 5.69 12.64 3.86
C GLY A 434 5.25 13.34 2.58
N VAL A 435 4.27 14.23 2.69
CA VAL A 435 3.67 14.91 1.53
C VAL A 435 3.80 16.42 1.68
N VAL A 436 4.35 17.07 0.66
CA VAL A 436 4.42 18.53 0.51
C VAL A 436 3.54 18.93 -0.67
N VAL A 437 2.53 19.77 -0.44
CA VAL A 437 1.67 20.34 -1.48
C VAL A 437 1.93 21.84 -1.59
N ASN A 438 2.45 22.27 -2.73
CA ASN A 438 2.75 23.66 -3.07
C ASN A 438 1.83 24.23 -4.15
N GLY A 439 1.21 23.37 -4.97
CA GLY A 439 0.26 23.76 -6.01
C GLY A 439 -1.13 24.11 -5.45
N ASP A 440 -1.84 24.96 -6.17
CA ASP A 440 -3.22 25.38 -5.91
C ASP A 440 -4.25 24.34 -6.41
N ASP A 441 -5.49 24.38 -5.88
CA ASP A 441 -6.63 23.55 -6.31
C ASP A 441 -6.39 22.01 -6.27
N VAL A 442 -5.34 21.57 -5.56
CA VAL A 442 -4.99 20.15 -5.39
C VAL A 442 -6.06 19.45 -4.53
N THR A 443 -6.55 18.30 -5.00
CA THR A 443 -7.53 17.48 -4.27
C THR A 443 -6.89 16.17 -3.84
N ALA A 444 -7.08 15.76 -2.59
CA ALA A 444 -6.70 14.45 -2.09
C ALA A 444 -7.92 13.64 -1.63
N THR A 445 -8.03 12.38 -2.06
CA THR A 445 -9.06 11.43 -1.62
C THR A 445 -8.39 10.16 -1.11
N GLY A 446 -8.28 10.04 0.22
CA GLY A 446 -7.67 8.87 0.87
C GLY A 446 -6.18 9.05 1.05
N LEU A 447 -5.81 9.98 1.93
CA LEU A 447 -4.44 10.35 2.19
C LEU A 447 -3.96 9.71 3.50
N PHE A 448 -3.11 8.70 3.40
CA PHE A 448 -2.52 7.97 4.53
C PHE A 448 -1.04 8.37 4.62
N VAL A 449 -0.60 9.02 5.71
CA VAL A 449 0.79 9.53 5.84
C VAL A 449 1.31 9.38 7.25
N GLU A 450 2.38 8.61 7.45
CA GLU A 450 2.71 8.06 8.77
C GLU A 450 4.20 8.12 9.15
N HIS A 451 4.42 8.33 10.46
CA HIS A 451 5.68 8.25 11.22
C HIS A 451 6.84 9.16 10.78
N TYR A 452 6.59 10.23 10.01
CA TYR A 452 7.65 11.18 9.62
C TYR A 452 8.16 12.01 10.81
N GLN A 453 9.43 12.43 10.73
CA GLN A 453 10.13 13.10 11.83
C GLN A 453 9.77 14.58 12.00
N ARG A 454 9.05 15.17 11.03
CA ARG A 454 8.48 16.52 11.07
C ARG A 454 6.98 16.47 10.75
N TYR A 455 6.43 17.54 10.18
CA TYR A 455 5.08 17.50 9.59
C TYR A 455 4.93 16.29 8.67
N ASN A 456 3.86 15.52 8.84
CA ASN A 456 3.60 14.36 7.99
C ASN A 456 3.04 14.82 6.64
N VAL A 457 2.05 15.72 6.65
CA VAL A 457 1.61 16.54 5.51
C VAL A 457 1.92 18.03 5.76
N SER A 458 2.43 18.72 4.74
CA SER A 458 2.61 20.19 4.74
C SER A 458 2.01 20.79 3.46
N TRP A 459 1.04 21.69 3.62
CA TRP A 459 0.25 22.28 2.55
C TRP A 459 0.47 23.80 2.49
N THR A 460 0.83 24.32 1.33
CA THR A 460 1.20 25.74 1.15
C THR A 460 0.53 26.41 -0.05
N GLY A 461 -0.09 25.66 -0.97
CA GLY A 461 -0.98 26.19 -2.02
C GLY A 461 -2.38 26.50 -1.51
N GLU A 462 -3.13 27.28 -2.28
CA GLU A 462 -4.50 27.72 -1.98
C GLU A 462 -5.56 26.77 -2.55
N ARG A 463 -6.78 26.83 -1.99
CA ARG A 463 -7.97 26.08 -2.45
C ARG A 463 -7.81 24.55 -2.41
N GLY A 464 -6.88 24.05 -1.61
CA GLY A 464 -6.67 22.63 -1.42
C GLY A 464 -7.86 21.94 -0.75
N GLU A 465 -8.10 20.68 -1.13
CA GLU A 465 -9.13 19.84 -0.52
C GLU A 465 -8.55 18.47 -0.14
N THR A 466 -8.92 17.95 1.02
CA THR A 466 -8.61 16.57 1.42
C THR A 466 -9.87 15.91 1.99
N ILE A 467 -10.31 14.84 1.35
CA ILE A 467 -11.41 13.99 1.79
C ILE A 467 -10.78 12.68 2.27
N PHE A 468 -10.97 12.39 3.56
CA PHE A 468 -10.31 11.33 4.33
C PHE A 468 -8.79 11.49 4.48
N PHE A 469 -8.35 11.60 5.72
CA PHE A 469 -6.94 11.60 6.11
C PHE A 469 -6.69 10.68 7.30
N GLN A 470 -5.58 9.94 7.26
CA GLN A 470 -5.12 9.06 8.32
C GLN A 470 -3.62 9.28 8.55
N ASN A 471 -3.22 9.37 9.83
CA ASN A 471 -1.82 9.55 10.23
C ASN A 471 -1.53 8.91 11.60
N GLU A 472 -0.58 8.00 11.66
CA GLU A 472 0.13 7.68 12.90
C GLU A 472 1.36 8.61 13.05
N LEU A 473 1.55 9.21 14.22
CA LEU A 473 2.73 10.00 14.56
C LEU A 473 3.96 9.08 14.75
N PRO A 474 5.21 9.59 14.69
CA PRO A 474 6.39 8.75 14.85
C PRO A 474 6.45 8.11 16.24
N TYR A 475 6.58 6.78 16.30
CA TYR A 475 6.67 6.04 17.58
C TYR A 475 8.02 6.21 18.29
N ASP A 476 9.06 6.45 17.49
CA ASP A 476 10.47 6.33 17.86
C ASP A 476 11.28 7.62 18.14
N PRO A 477 10.70 8.82 18.36
CA PRO A 477 11.47 9.95 18.89
C PRO A 477 12.17 9.58 20.21
N PRO A 478 13.49 9.84 20.36
CA PRO A 478 14.25 9.38 21.52
C PRO A 478 14.05 10.24 22.78
N ASN A 479 13.35 11.38 22.66
CA ASN A 479 12.87 12.27 23.73
C ASN A 479 12.21 13.52 23.12
N GLN A 480 11.44 14.26 23.94
CA GLN A 480 10.80 15.51 23.55
C GLN A 480 11.77 16.57 22.98
N ALA A 481 13.03 16.63 23.44
CA ALA A 481 13.98 17.63 22.96
C ALA A 481 14.46 17.36 21.52
N ALA A 482 14.40 16.11 21.06
CA ALA A 482 14.66 15.71 19.68
C ALA A 482 13.44 15.90 18.74
N TRP A 483 12.22 15.93 19.30
CA TRP A 483 10.96 16.09 18.55
C TRP A 483 10.12 17.25 19.11
N ARG A 484 10.52 18.45 18.68
CA ARG A 484 9.89 19.74 18.91
C ARG A 484 10.44 20.74 17.88
N HIS A 485 9.74 21.84 17.62
CA HIS A 485 10.21 22.89 16.71
C HIS A 485 9.67 24.26 17.14
N ASP A 486 10.48 25.31 17.04
CA ASP A 486 10.09 26.72 17.21
C ASP A 486 9.29 27.09 18.50
N GLY A 487 9.31 26.21 19.51
CA GLY A 487 8.57 26.33 20.77
C GLY A 487 7.44 25.31 20.94
N VAL A 488 6.91 24.77 19.83
CA VAL A 488 5.86 23.74 19.74
C VAL A 488 6.42 22.36 20.09
N LEU A 489 5.65 21.54 20.79
CA LEU A 489 6.01 20.15 21.12
C LEU A 489 5.58 19.22 19.99
N GLY A 490 6.49 18.33 19.57
CA GLY A 490 6.31 17.49 18.39
C GLY A 490 6.23 18.27 17.07
N TRP A 491 5.50 17.69 16.11
CA TRP A 491 5.10 18.31 14.84
C TRP A 491 3.71 17.79 14.46
N ALA A 492 2.88 18.62 13.86
CA ALA A 492 1.53 18.25 13.45
C ALA A 492 1.51 17.12 12.40
N ALA A 493 0.46 16.30 12.43
CA ALA A 493 0.14 15.36 11.35
C ALA A 493 -0.05 16.08 10.02
N TYR A 494 -0.76 17.21 10.05
CA TYR A 494 -1.18 17.95 8.87
C TYR A 494 -1.07 19.46 9.15
N LYS A 495 -0.15 20.13 8.46
CA LYS A 495 0.09 21.57 8.54
C LYS A 495 -0.41 22.28 7.29
N VAL A 496 -1.37 23.20 7.44
CA VAL A 496 -1.66 24.24 6.44
C VAL A 496 -0.86 25.49 6.80
N ALA A 497 -0.14 26.06 5.83
CA ALA A 497 0.72 27.23 6.05
C ALA A 497 -0.08 28.51 6.30
N ASP A 498 0.39 29.36 7.20
CA ASP A 498 -0.35 30.50 7.79
C ASP A 498 -0.82 31.56 6.77
N ARG A 499 -0.23 31.54 5.57
CA ARG A 499 -0.59 32.43 4.45
C ARG A 499 -1.92 32.05 3.77
N VAL A 500 -2.28 30.76 3.82
CA VAL A 500 -3.37 30.14 3.07
C VAL A 500 -4.72 30.72 3.51
N ARG A 501 -5.58 31.01 2.53
CA ARG A 501 -6.89 31.66 2.70
C ARG A 501 -8.06 30.76 2.36
N THR A 502 -7.83 29.68 1.63
CA THR A 502 -8.87 28.68 1.34
C THR A 502 -8.30 27.28 1.40
N HIS A 503 -8.91 26.41 2.21
CA HIS A 503 -8.54 25.00 2.34
C HIS A 503 -9.70 24.20 2.94
N GLN A 504 -9.85 22.93 2.56
CA GLN A 504 -10.83 22.00 3.13
C GLN A 504 -10.21 20.67 3.57
N LEU A 505 -10.63 20.16 4.72
CA LEU A 505 -10.26 18.83 5.23
C LEU A 505 -11.51 18.16 5.84
N TRP A 506 -11.81 16.94 5.43
CA TRP A 506 -13.00 16.19 5.84
C TRP A 506 -12.63 14.79 6.34
N GLY A 507 -13.02 14.43 7.56
CA GLY A 507 -12.84 13.07 8.11
C GLY A 507 -11.37 12.72 8.33
N ALA A 508 -10.73 13.30 9.34
CA ALA A 508 -9.27 13.25 9.49
C ALA A 508 -8.83 12.77 10.88
N GLY A 509 -8.03 11.70 10.94
CA GLY A 509 -7.53 11.11 12.17
C GLY A 509 -6.01 11.21 12.34
N SER A 510 -5.55 11.56 13.56
CA SER A 510 -4.15 11.43 13.97
C SER A 510 -3.99 10.62 15.26
N TYR A 511 -3.10 9.63 15.25
CA TYR A 511 -2.90 8.64 16.31
C TYR A 511 -1.51 8.80 16.94
N VAL A 512 -1.39 8.67 18.27
CA VAL A 512 -0.11 8.74 18.99
C VAL A 512 0.23 7.44 19.70
N PHE A 513 1.47 6.99 19.50
CA PHE A 513 2.07 5.84 20.16
C PHE A 513 3.60 6.00 20.30
N THR A 514 4.07 7.03 21.01
CA THR A 514 5.51 7.27 21.21
C THR A 514 6.14 6.25 22.17
N ASN A 515 6.22 4.99 21.76
CA ASN A 515 6.56 3.87 22.63
C ASN A 515 8.04 3.87 23.09
N VAL A 516 8.92 4.60 22.41
CA VAL A 516 10.34 4.79 22.83
C VAL A 516 10.46 5.77 23.99
N ASP A 517 9.68 6.86 23.99
CA ASP A 517 9.49 7.76 25.13
C ASP A 517 8.01 8.09 25.31
N PRO A 518 7.28 7.33 26.15
CA PRO A 518 5.87 7.55 26.41
C PRO A 518 5.53 8.86 27.14
N THR A 519 6.54 9.66 27.53
CA THR A 519 6.34 10.99 28.15
C THR A 519 6.26 12.13 27.15
N ILE A 520 6.40 11.84 25.85
CA ILE A 520 6.33 12.84 24.78
C ILE A 520 4.91 13.35 24.55
N HIS A 521 4.80 14.66 24.41
CA HIS A 521 3.63 15.39 23.92
C HIS A 521 3.84 15.84 22.47
N ALA A 522 2.75 15.83 21.71
CA ALA A 522 2.55 16.67 20.53
C ALA A 522 1.50 17.74 20.88
N THR A 523 1.77 19.01 20.60
CA THR A 523 0.84 20.09 20.99
C THR A 523 -0.52 19.95 20.29
N HIS A 524 -0.54 19.50 19.03
CA HIS A 524 -1.77 19.33 18.26
C HIS A 524 -1.60 18.29 17.14
N GLY A 525 -2.69 17.61 16.79
CA GLY A 525 -2.74 16.73 15.60
C GLY A 525 -2.75 17.54 14.30
N PHE A 526 -3.57 18.59 14.24
CA PHE A 526 -3.77 19.42 13.05
C PHE A 526 -3.33 20.88 13.32
N GLU A 527 -2.71 21.54 12.33
CA GLU A 527 -2.22 22.91 12.48
C GLU A 527 -2.58 23.77 11.27
N VAL A 528 -3.40 24.81 11.45
CA VAL A 528 -3.99 25.58 10.33
C VAL A 528 -4.21 27.05 10.67
N PRO A 529 -4.18 27.99 9.69
CA PRO A 529 -4.55 29.38 9.94
C PRO A 529 -6.04 29.53 10.20
N VAL A 530 -6.39 30.23 11.28
CA VAL A 530 -7.78 30.61 11.61
C VAL A 530 -8.25 31.69 10.63
N THR A 531 -8.88 31.28 9.53
CA THR A 531 -9.49 32.19 8.54
C THR A 531 -10.81 31.62 8.01
N PRO A 532 -11.79 32.46 7.58
CA PRO A 532 -13.13 31.98 7.19
C PRO A 532 -13.20 31.05 5.97
N GLY A 533 -12.11 30.88 5.20
CA GLY A 533 -12.06 29.97 4.05
C GLY A 533 -11.27 28.68 4.30
N VAL A 534 -10.63 28.53 5.47
CA VAL A 534 -9.90 27.32 5.86
C VAL A 534 -10.79 26.56 6.83
N THR A 535 -11.49 25.54 6.35
CA THR A 535 -12.50 24.80 7.14
C THR A 535 -12.18 23.32 7.23
N LEU A 536 -12.35 22.76 8.42
CA LEU A 536 -12.02 21.38 8.74
C LEU A 536 -13.25 20.74 9.40
N HIS A 537 -13.55 19.49 9.05
CA HIS A 537 -14.76 18.78 9.43
C HIS A 537 -14.42 17.35 9.86
N ASP A 538 -15.11 16.87 10.90
CA ASP A 538 -14.95 15.52 11.46
C ASP A 538 -13.48 15.13 11.75
N LEU A 539 -12.78 15.98 12.52
CA LEU A 539 -11.43 15.71 13.00
C LEU A 539 -11.45 14.80 14.24
N LEU A 540 -10.45 13.93 14.37
CA LEU A 540 -10.19 13.18 15.58
C LEU A 540 -8.69 13.02 15.91
N THR A 541 -8.37 12.89 17.20
CA THR A 541 -7.08 12.37 17.68
C THR A 541 -7.29 11.18 18.61
N VAL A 542 -6.31 10.25 18.69
CA VAL A 542 -6.41 9.04 19.53
C VAL A 542 -5.06 8.70 20.18
N ASN A 543 -5.10 8.22 21.42
CA ASN A 543 -3.93 7.63 22.10
C ASN A 543 -3.95 6.09 22.01
N LEU A 544 -2.85 5.48 21.56
CA LEU A 544 -2.73 4.03 21.40
C LEU A 544 -1.85 3.36 22.48
N SER A 545 -1.81 3.93 23.70
CA SER A 545 -1.06 3.50 24.90
C SER A 545 0.31 4.12 25.15
N ALA A 546 0.75 5.11 24.36
CA ALA A 546 2.00 5.84 24.63
C ALA A 546 1.95 7.28 24.10
N GLY A 547 2.64 8.20 24.79
CA GLY A 547 2.67 9.63 24.46
C GLY A 547 1.38 10.36 24.81
N THR A 548 1.23 11.58 24.29
CA THR A 548 0.04 12.42 24.39
C THR A 548 -0.08 13.34 23.18
N ILE A 549 -1.30 13.65 22.75
CA ILE A 549 -1.57 14.83 21.91
C ILE A 549 -2.42 15.78 22.76
N ASP A 550 -1.99 17.04 22.91
CA ASP A 550 -2.63 18.00 23.84
C ASP A 550 -3.95 18.54 23.29
N HIS A 551 -4.05 18.74 21.98
CA HIS A 551 -5.25 19.24 21.28
C HIS A 551 -5.51 18.53 19.95
N VAL A 552 -6.74 18.60 19.45
CA VAL A 552 -7.08 18.05 18.13
C VAL A 552 -6.50 18.97 17.04
N VAL A 553 -6.88 20.25 17.04
CA VAL A 553 -6.47 21.25 16.04
C VAL A 553 -6.10 22.57 16.71
N ASN A 554 -4.90 23.09 16.45
CA ASN A 554 -4.34 24.25 17.15
C ASN A 554 -4.58 24.12 18.68
N ASP A 555 -5.14 25.13 19.35
CA ASP A 555 -5.49 25.09 20.79
C ASP A 555 -6.88 24.46 21.10
N THR A 556 -7.45 23.67 20.19
CA THR A 556 -8.87 23.23 20.23
C THR A 556 -9.04 21.71 20.20
N GLY A 557 -10.02 21.23 20.97
CA GLY A 557 -10.23 19.80 21.27
C GLY A 557 -9.54 19.38 22.57
N ALA A 558 -10.03 18.30 23.18
CA ALA A 558 -9.47 17.77 24.43
C ALA A 558 -8.22 16.92 24.18
N PRO A 559 -7.29 16.81 25.15
CA PRO A 559 -6.11 15.98 25.04
C PRO A 559 -6.43 14.49 25.00
N VAL A 560 -5.64 13.72 24.25
CA VAL A 560 -5.66 12.25 24.28
C VAL A 560 -4.41 11.70 24.94
N THR A 561 -4.62 10.96 26.03
CA THR A 561 -3.57 10.48 26.93
C THR A 561 -3.76 8.99 27.24
N THR A 562 -2.77 8.37 27.87
CA THR A 562 -2.83 6.98 28.33
C THR A 562 -3.91 6.71 29.40
N ALA A 563 -4.57 7.75 29.93
CA ALA A 563 -5.73 7.59 30.82
C ALA A 563 -7.00 7.09 30.10
N ALA A 564 -7.06 7.20 28.77
CA ALA A 564 -8.21 6.81 27.95
C ALA A 564 -7.77 6.22 26.59
N VAL A 565 -6.93 5.17 26.64
CA VAL A 565 -6.43 4.47 25.44
C VAL A 565 -7.58 4.05 24.51
N GLY A 566 -7.40 4.32 23.22
CA GLY A 566 -8.36 3.98 22.16
C GLY A 566 -9.64 4.83 22.14
N VAL A 567 -9.80 5.80 23.04
CA VAL A 567 -10.94 6.72 23.06
C VAL A 567 -10.56 7.98 22.26
N PRO A 568 -11.24 8.31 21.15
CA PRO A 568 -10.92 9.50 20.37
C PRO A 568 -11.40 10.80 21.03
N SER A 569 -10.61 11.86 20.86
CA SER A 569 -11.06 13.25 21.04
C SER A 569 -11.48 13.80 19.68
N TYR A 570 -12.62 14.49 19.60
CA TYR A 570 -13.24 14.93 18.35
C TYR A 570 -13.35 16.45 18.25
N VAL A 571 -13.20 16.99 17.03
CA VAL A 571 -13.62 18.34 16.66
C VAL A 571 -14.43 18.24 15.35
N VAL A 572 -15.75 18.36 15.46
CA VAL A 572 -16.70 18.15 14.36
C VAL A 572 -16.59 19.24 13.28
N SER A 573 -16.25 20.47 13.66
CA SER A 573 -16.03 21.59 12.74
C SER A 573 -14.99 22.56 13.32
N TYR A 574 -14.19 23.19 12.46
CA TYR A 574 -13.20 24.20 12.81
C TYR A 574 -12.91 25.13 11.62
N PRO A 575 -12.61 26.43 11.81
CA PRO A 575 -12.70 27.20 13.07
C PRO A 575 -14.15 27.52 13.46
#